data_AF-A0A3B9IC88-F1
#
_entry.id   AF-A0A3B9IC88-F1
#
_cell.length_a   1.000
_cell.length_b   1.000
_cell.length_c   1.000
_cell.angle_alpha   90.00
_cell.angle_beta   90.00
_cell.angle_gamma   90.00
#
_symmetry.space_group_name_H-M   'P 1'
#
loop_
_entity.id
_entity.type
_entity.pdbx_description
1 polymer ?
#
loop_
_entity_poly.entity_id
_entity_poly.type
_entity_poly.pdbx_seq_one_letter_code
_entity_poly.pdbx_strand_id
1 'polypeptide(L)'
;MNIKEAKQEIIYTIRAYLAKDETGAPMIPAERQRPILMIGAPGIGKTAVMRQIAEELHIGLVSYTITHHTRQSAIGLPFISKKKFGDQEYQVTEYTMSEII
;
A
#
# COMPACT_ATOMS: atom_id res chain seq x y z
N MET A 1 2.78 20.16 14.80
CA MET A 1 2.72 19.72 13.40
C MET A 1 1.27 19.46 13.03
N ASN A 2 0.71 20.22 12.09
CA ASN A 2 -0.65 20.01 11.57
C ASN A 2 -0.62 19.19 10.26
N ILE A 3 -1.79 18.83 9.73
CA ILE A 3 -1.88 17.98 8.53
C ILE A 3 -1.34 18.66 7.26
N LYS A 4 -1.40 20.00 7.18
CA LYS A 4 -0.86 20.75 6.03
C LYS A 4 0.66 20.73 6.05
N GLU A 5 1.25 20.95 7.22
CA GLU A 5 2.71 20.83 7.43
C GLU A 5 3.18 19.42 7.12
N ALA A 6 2.47 18.39 7.61
CA ALA A 6 2.80 17.00 7.30
C ALA A 6 2.76 16.70 5.79
N LYS A 7 1.75 17.22 5.07
CA LYS A 7 1.68 17.10 3.61
C LYS A 7 2.92 17.70 2.95
N GLN A 8 3.32 18.90 3.38
CA GLN A 8 4.46 19.61 2.81
C GLN A 8 5.79 18.90 3.08
N GLU A 9 6.00 18.37 4.28
CA GLU A 9 7.18 17.58 4.64
C GLU A 9 7.30 16.31 3.79
N ILE A 10 6.19 15.62 3.53
CA ILE A 10 6.17 14.44 2.66
C ILE A 10 6.52 14.84 1.22
N ILE A 11 6.00 15.97 0.73
CA ILE A 11 6.34 16.49 -0.60
C ILE A 11 7.85 16.75 -0.72
N TYR A 12 8.44 17.42 0.26
CA TYR A 12 9.88 17.68 0.26
C TYR A 12 10.69 16.39 0.30
N THR A 13 10.27 15.42 1.12
CA THR A 13 10.92 14.11 1.22
C THR A 13 10.90 13.38 -0.12
N ILE A 14 9.74 13.30 -0.78
CA ILE A 14 9.61 12.63 -2.08
C ILE A 14 10.45 13.33 -3.14
N ARG A 15 10.44 14.67 -3.18
CA ARG A 15 11.28 15.43 -4.13
C ARG A 15 12.75 15.14 -3.92
N ALA A 16 13.22 15.07 -2.67
CA ALA A 16 14.60 14.73 -2.36
C ALA A 16 14.95 13.29 -2.79
N TYR A 17 14.03 12.34 -2.63
CA TYR A 17 14.23 10.93 -3.01
C TYR A 17 14.17 10.70 -4.52
N LEU A 18 13.43 11.53 -5.25
CA LEU A 18 13.33 11.47 -6.71
C LEU A 18 14.34 12.38 -7.43
N ALA A 19 15.05 13.26 -6.71
CA ALA A 19 16.06 14.13 -7.28
C ALA A 19 17.20 13.29 -7.87
N LYS A 20 17.61 13.65 -9.09
CA LYS A 20 18.68 12.99 -9.84
C LYS A 20 19.81 13.97 -10.13
N ASP A 21 21.02 13.45 -10.20
CA ASP A 21 22.19 14.21 -10.65
C ASP A 21 22.25 14.31 -12.18
N GLU A 22 23.32 14.92 -12.68
CA GLU A 22 23.59 15.12 -14.11
C GLU A 22 23.67 13.81 -14.90
N THR A 23 23.96 12.69 -14.24
CA THR A 23 24.04 11.36 -14.84
C THR A 23 22.71 10.63 -14.83
N GLY A 24 21.68 11.20 -14.17
CA GLY A 24 20.38 10.56 -13.97
C GLY A 24 20.34 9.59 -12.79
N ALA A 25 21.42 9.48 -12.01
CA ALA A 25 21.46 8.68 -10.80
C ALA A 25 20.74 9.40 -9.65
N PRO A 26 20.04 8.69 -8.74
CA PRO A 26 19.37 9.31 -7.61
C PRO A 26 20.39 9.97 -6.67
N MET A 27 20.17 11.24 -6.33
CA MET A 27 21.04 11.98 -5.42
C MET A 27 21.09 11.36 -4.02
N ILE A 28 19.99 10.73 -3.60
CA ILE A 28 19.90 9.95 -2.36
C ILE A 28 19.72 8.47 -2.75
N PRO A 29 20.73 7.61 -2.47
CA PRO A 29 20.64 6.18 -2.75
C PRO A 29 19.43 5.53 -2.06
N ALA A 30 18.81 4.56 -2.73
CA ALA A 30 17.56 3.93 -2.27
C ALA A 30 17.69 3.32 -0.86
N GLU A 31 18.85 2.74 -0.54
CA GLU A 31 19.17 2.17 0.77
C GLU A 31 19.22 3.20 1.91
N ARG A 32 19.36 4.49 1.59
CA ARG A 32 19.34 5.60 2.55
C ARG A 32 17.97 6.29 2.64
N GLN A 33 17.06 5.98 1.74
CA GLN A 33 15.68 6.49 1.79
C GLN A 33 14.94 5.83 2.95
N ARG A 34 14.26 6.64 3.77
CA ARG A 34 13.57 6.17 4.97
C ARG A 34 12.06 6.09 4.71
N PRO A 35 11.39 5.04 5.22
CA PRO A 35 9.93 4.96 5.14
C PRO A 35 9.26 6.15 5.84
N ILE A 36 8.18 6.64 5.25
CA ILE A 36 7.34 7.68 5.85
C ILE A 36 6.21 7.00 6.62
N LEU A 37 6.14 7.26 7.93
CA LEU A 37 5.08 6.75 8.81
C LEU A 37 4.17 7.88 9.28
N MET A 38 2.88 7.80 8.94
CA MET A 38 1.86 8.75 9.42
C MET A 38 1.06 8.15 10.57
N ILE A 39 1.17 8.74 11.76
CA ILE A 39 0.45 8.31 12.97
C ILE A 39 -0.66 9.31 13.31
N GLY A 40 -1.81 8.79 13.76
CA GLY A 40 -2.90 9.60 14.31
C GLY A 40 -4.21 8.83 14.36
N ALA A 41 -5.29 9.47 14.82
CA ALA A 41 -6.62 8.85 14.90
C ALA A 41 -7.13 8.33 13.53
N PRO A 42 -7.99 7.30 13.50
CA PRO A 42 -8.69 6.88 12.28
C PRO A 42 -9.51 8.03 11.67
N GLY A 43 -9.70 8.04 10.35
CA GLY A 43 -10.55 9.01 9.68
C GLY A 43 -9.97 10.42 9.47
N ILE A 44 -8.78 10.73 9.97
CA ILE A 44 -8.16 12.08 9.83
C ILE A 44 -7.62 12.39 8.41
N GLY A 45 -7.87 11.52 7.43
CA GLY A 45 -7.46 11.76 6.04
C GLY A 45 -6.03 11.36 5.67
N LYS A 46 -5.32 10.56 6.47
CA LYS A 46 -3.95 10.08 6.15
C LYS A 46 -3.83 9.52 4.72
N THR A 47 -4.70 8.59 4.35
CA THR A 47 -4.71 8.00 3.00
C THR A 47 -5.06 9.01 1.92
N ALA A 48 -5.97 9.95 2.21
CA ALA A 48 -6.35 11.00 1.26
C ALA A 48 -5.18 11.97 0.99
N VAL A 49 -4.41 12.32 2.02
CA VAL A 49 -3.21 13.16 1.88
C VAL A 49 -2.20 12.50 0.94
N MET A 50 -1.92 11.19 1.07
CA MET A 50 -1.00 10.51 0.15
C MET A 50 -1.49 10.52 -1.31
N ARG A 51 -2.81 10.38 -1.55
CA ARG A 51 -3.38 10.49 -2.90
C ARG A 51 -3.19 11.90 -3.47
N GLN A 52 -3.49 12.94 -2.68
CA GLN A 52 -3.30 14.32 -3.10
C GLN A 52 -1.84 14.63 -3.43
N ILE A 53 -0.90 14.11 -2.65
CA ILE A 53 0.54 14.30 -2.90
C ILE A 53 0.94 13.62 -4.22
N ALA A 54 0.45 12.41 -4.48
CA ALA A 54 0.75 11.70 -5.71
C ALA A 54 0.22 12.45 -6.95
N GLU A 55 -0.99 12.98 -6.87
CA GLU A 55 -1.58 13.83 -7.91
C GLU A 55 -0.77 15.12 -8.12
N GLU A 56 -0.42 15.82 -7.04
CA GLU A 56 0.31 17.09 -7.07
C GLU A 56 1.74 16.94 -7.61
N LEU A 57 2.38 15.79 -7.38
CA LEU A 57 3.73 15.49 -7.87
C LEU A 57 3.74 14.72 -9.19
N HIS A 58 2.57 14.38 -9.74
CA HIS A 58 2.42 13.56 -10.95
C HIS A 58 3.20 12.24 -10.88
N ILE A 59 3.11 11.54 -9.74
CA ILE A 59 3.76 10.24 -9.51
C ILE A 59 2.73 9.12 -9.36
N GLY A 60 3.13 7.90 -9.72
CA GLY A 60 2.31 6.71 -9.48
C GLY A 60 2.18 6.40 -7.99
N LEU A 61 0.98 6.04 -7.54
CA LEU A 61 0.70 5.60 -6.17
C LEU A 61 0.14 4.18 -6.18
N VAL A 62 0.88 3.24 -5.61
CA VAL A 62 0.40 1.89 -5.34
C VAL A 62 -0.06 1.83 -3.89
N SER A 63 -1.28 1.35 -3.65
CA SER A 63 -1.87 1.25 -2.32
C SER A 63 -2.21 -0.20 -1.99
N TYR A 64 -1.93 -0.62 -0.76
CA TYR A 64 -2.24 -1.95 -0.26
C TYR A 64 -2.71 -1.85 1.19
N THR A 65 -3.74 -2.62 1.55
CA THR A 65 -4.28 -2.68 2.90
C THR A 65 -3.73 -3.92 3.62
N ILE A 66 -3.01 -3.72 4.73
CA ILE A 66 -2.34 -4.81 5.49
C ILE A 66 -3.33 -5.89 5.95
N THR A 67 -4.59 -5.55 6.21
CA THR A 67 -5.63 -6.50 6.64
C THR A 67 -5.82 -7.68 5.68
N HIS A 68 -5.48 -7.54 4.40
CA HIS A 68 -5.47 -8.66 3.45
C HIS A 68 -4.37 -9.69 3.79
N HIS A 69 -3.20 -9.23 4.26
CA HIS A 69 -2.05 -10.09 4.57
C HIS A 69 -2.17 -10.81 5.91
N THR A 70 -2.62 -10.10 6.96
CA THR A 70 -2.81 -10.72 8.29
C THR A 70 -3.95 -11.72 8.28
N ARG A 71 -4.98 -11.55 7.45
CA ARG A 71 -6.07 -12.52 7.34
C ARG A 71 -5.61 -13.83 6.66
N GLN A 72 -4.82 -13.74 5.59
CA GLN A 72 -4.18 -14.94 5.00
C GLN A 72 -3.23 -15.65 5.97
N SER A 73 -2.49 -14.87 6.78
CA SER A 73 -1.52 -15.44 7.73
C SER A 73 -2.18 -15.98 9.02
N ALA A 74 -3.31 -15.41 9.45
CA ALA A 74 -3.98 -15.76 10.71
C ALA A 74 -5.16 -16.74 10.57
N ILE A 75 -5.86 -16.77 9.43
CA ILE A 75 -6.97 -17.72 9.18
C ILE A 75 -6.45 -19.10 8.71
N GLY A 76 -5.18 -19.19 8.30
CA GLY A 76 -4.65 -20.38 7.66
C GLY A 76 -5.08 -20.48 6.20
N LEU A 77 -4.79 -21.61 5.56
CA LEU A 77 -5.20 -21.85 4.17
C LEU A 77 -6.71 -21.57 4.04
N PRO A 78 -7.14 -20.80 3.02
CA PRO A 78 -8.54 -20.46 2.79
C PRO A 78 -9.44 -21.71 2.88
N PHE A 79 -10.65 -21.55 3.42
CA PHE A 79 -11.59 -22.65 3.68
C PHE A 79 -11.59 -23.66 2.52
N ILE A 80 -11.07 -24.86 2.79
CA ILE A 80 -11.11 -25.95 1.82
C ILE A 80 -12.53 -26.51 1.85
N SER A 81 -13.30 -26.21 0.81
CA SER A 81 -14.65 -26.74 0.62
C SER A 81 -14.59 -27.93 -0.32
N LYS A 82 -15.37 -28.99 -0.04
CA LYS A 82 -15.50 -30.11 -0.97
C LYS A 82 -16.60 -29.80 -1.98
N LYS A 83 -16.26 -29.69 -3.26
CA LYS A 83 -17.25 -29.58 -4.35
C LYS A 83 -17.23 -30.83 -5.21
N LYS A 84 -18.43 -31.32 -5.54
CA LYS A 84 -18.60 -32.42 -6.48
C LYS A 84 -18.67 -31.86 -7.90
N PHE A 85 -17.72 -32.24 -8.75
CA PHE A 85 -17.74 -31.94 -10.18
C PHE A 85 -17.92 -33.26 -10.93
N GLY A 86 -19.09 -33.46 -11.54
CA GLY A 86 -19.48 -34.76 -12.09
C GLY A 86 -19.64 -35.80 -10.97
N ASP A 87 -18.96 -36.95 -11.10
CA ASP A 87 -18.96 -38.02 -10.09
C ASP A 87 -17.79 -37.96 -9.09
N GLN A 88 -16.93 -36.94 -9.18
CA GLN A 88 -15.73 -36.84 -8.36
C GLN A 88 -15.79 -35.64 -7.40
N GLU A 89 -15.40 -35.86 -6.15
CA GLU A 89 -15.20 -34.80 -5.16
C GLU A 89 -13.81 -34.15 -5.32
N TYR A 90 -13.79 -32.83 -5.38
CA TYR A 90 -12.58 -32.02 -5.42
C TYR A 90 -12.53 -31.09 -4.20
N GLN A 91 -11.35 -30.95 -3.63
CA GLN A 91 -11.06 -29.90 -2.65
C GLN A 91 -10.88 -28.59 -3.42
N VAL A 92 -11.78 -27.64 -3.22
CA VAL A 92 -11.71 -26.31 -3.83
C VAL A 92 -11.53 -25.25 -2.78
N THR A 93 -10.77 -24.24 -3.17
CA THR A 93 -10.60 -23.03 -2.38
C THR A 93 -11.65 -22.01 -2.80
N GLU A 94 -12.52 -21.60 -1.88
CA GLU A 94 -13.48 -20.52 -2.13
C GLU A 94 -12.92 -19.18 -1.61
N TYR A 95 -12.97 -18.16 -2.46
CA TYR A 95 -12.70 -16.76 -2.12
C TYR A 95 -13.99 -15.96 -2.32
N THR A 96 -14.24 -14.95 -1.49
CA THR A 96 -15.37 -14.03 -1.70
C THR A 96 -14.87 -12.75 -2.37
N MET A 97 -15.56 -12.31 -3.44
CA MET A 97 -15.15 -11.12 -4.23
C MET A 97 -15.12 -9.80 -3.42
N SER A 98 -15.70 -9.78 -2.22
CA SER A 98 -15.59 -8.63 -1.29
C SER A 98 -14.18 -8.41 -0.76
N GLU A 99 -13.22 -9.29 -1.08
CA GLU A 99 -11.85 -9.33 -0.57
C GLU A 99 -10.81 -8.75 -1.55
N ILE A 100 -11.27 -8.17 -2.67
CA ILE A 100 -10.43 -7.51 -3.68
C ILE A 100 -11.00 -6.10 -3.92
N ILE A 101 -10.61 -5.13 -3.08
CA ILE A 101 -10.79 -3.70 -3.35
C ILE A 101 -9.47 -2.99 -3.07
#